data_AF-A0A9X5U4W7-F1
#
_entry.id   AF-A0A9X5U4W7-F1
#
_cell.length_a   1.000
_cell.length_b   1.000
_cell.length_c   1.000
_cell.angle_alpha   90.00
_cell.angle_beta   90.00
_cell.angle_gamma   90.00
#
_symmetry.space_group_name_H-M   'P 1'
#
loop_
_entity.id
_entity.type
_entity.pdbx_description
1 polymer ?
#
loop_
_entity_poly.entity_id
_entity_poly.type
_entity_poly.pdbx_seq_one_letter_code
_entity_poly.pdbx_strand_id
1 'polypeptide(L)' 'MNRDYSKIKVSVWREKGGHLAAELTTVSGQFVMMYVSSQLSDEVEDVVQTALRCLSRKDLEAAR' A
#
# COMPACT_ATOMS: atom_id res chain seq x y z
N MET A 1 0.86 -18.92 -7.22
CA MET A 1 2.03 -18.45 -6.44
C MET A 1 1.50 -17.47 -5.39
N ASN A 2 1.56 -17.81 -4.11
CA ASN A 2 1.00 -16.95 -3.06
C ASN A 2 1.90 -15.71 -2.90
N ARG A 3 1.35 -14.49 -2.95
CA ARG A 3 2.11 -13.25 -2.75
C ARG A 3 2.33 -13.08 -1.25
N ASP A 4 3.59 -13.00 -0.84
CA ASP A 4 3.98 -12.85 0.56
C ASP A 4 4.18 -11.37 0.89
N TYR A 5 3.29 -10.82 1.71
CA TYR A 5 3.33 -9.42 2.16
C TYR A 5 3.85 -9.27 3.60
N SER A 6 4.37 -10.34 4.22
CA SER A 6 4.78 -10.33 5.63
C SER A 6 5.86 -9.31 5.98
N LYS A 7 6.57 -8.79 4.98
CA LYS A 7 7.61 -7.76 5.10
C LYS A 7 7.17 -6.36 4.68
N ILE A 8 5.88 -6.18 4.37
CA ILE A 8 5.30 -4.90 4.00
C ILE A 8 4.50 -4.35 5.18
N LYS A 9 4.74 -3.10 5.53
CA LYS A 9 3.94 -2.30 6.45
C LYS A 9 3.10 -1.32 5.64
N VAL A 10 1.82 -1.19 6.00
CA VAL A 10 0.90 -0.25 5.36
C VAL A 10 0.51 0.84 6.35
N SER A 11 0.63 2.09 5.93
CA SER A 11 0.11 3.26 6.64
C SER A 11 -1.01 3.86 5.81
N VAL A 12 -2.16 4.13 6.42
CA VAL A 12 -3.32 4.70 5.72
C VAL A 12 -3.80 5.95 6.43
N TRP A 13 -4.11 6.99 5.66
CA TRP A 13 -4.67 8.24 6.18
C TRP A 13 -5.60 8.89 5.16
N ARG A 14 -6.35 9.88 5.62
CA ARG A 14 -7.22 10.71 4.77
C ARG A 14 -6.55 12.05 4.52
N GLU A 15 -6.34 12.37 3.24
CA GLU A 15 -5.80 13.65 2.77
C GLU A 15 -6.80 14.79 2.99
N LYS A 16 -6.33 16.05 2.91
CA LYS A 16 -7.19 17.25 3.08
C LYS A 16 -8.36 17.31 2.10
N GLY A 17 -8.25 16.65 0.94
CA GLY A 17 -9.32 16.54 -0.05
C GLY A 17 -10.33 15.42 0.23
N GLY A 18 -10.20 14.70 1.34
CA GLY A 18 -11.07 13.58 1.70
C GLY A 18 -10.67 12.24 1.08
N HIS A 19 -9.70 12.22 0.16
CA HIS A 19 -9.17 11.01 -0.46
C HIS A 19 -8.37 10.17 0.54
N LEU A 20 -8.47 8.85 0.42
CA LEU A 20 -7.62 7.94 1.17
C LEU A 20 -6.28 7.76 0.45
N ALA A 21 -5.20 7.80 1.23
CA ALA A 21 -3.85 7.49 0.79
C ALA A 21 -3.31 6.29 1.58
N ALA A 22 -2.63 5.38 0.89
CA ALA A 22 -1.91 4.27 1.48
C ALA A 22 -0.43 4.34 1.09
N GLU A 23 0.44 4.33 2.08
CA GLU A 23 1.88 4.20 1.90
C GLU A 23 2.31 2.80 2.30
N LEU A 24 3.07 2.17 1.41
CA LEU A 24 3.66 0.86 1.60
C LEU A 24 5.15 1.06 1.84
N THR A 25 5.60 0.62 3.01
CA THR A 25 7.00 0.59 3.40
C THR A 25 7.41 -0.85 3.69
N THR A 26 8.70 -1.13 3.64
CA THR A 26 9.22 -2.36 4.23
C THR A 26 9.09 -2.28 5.76
N VAL A 27 9.15 -3.41 6.45
CA VAL A 27 9.20 -3.44 7.94
C VAL A 27 10.44 -2.72 8.50
N SER A 28 11.50 -2.53 7.70
CA SER A 28 12.67 -1.72 8.04
C SER A 28 12.48 -0.22 7.80
N GLY A 29 11.31 0.20 7.29
CA GLY A 29 10.95 1.59 7.06
C GLY A 29 11.37 2.16 5.70
N GLN A 30 11.80 1.32 4.76
CA GLN A 30 12.13 1.79 3.40
C GLN A 30 10.86 1.99 2.59
N PHE A 31 10.76 3.13 1.90
CA PHE A 31 9.63 3.42 1.02
C PHE A 31 9.59 2.45 -0.17
N VAL A 32 8.39 1.94 -0.48
CA VAL A 32 8.14 1.09 -1.64
C VAL A 32 7.22 1.81 -2.64
N MET A 33 6.05 2.26 -2.17
CA MET A 33 5.00 2.82 -3.01
C MET A 33 4.05 3.68 -2.19
N MET A 34 3.43 4.66 -2.86
CA MET A 34 2.24 5.36 -2.36
C MET A 34 1.10 5.21 -3.37
N TYR A 35 -0.08 4.90 -2.87
CA TYR A 35 -1.32 4.86 -3.63
C TYR A 35 -2.29 5.90 -3.06
N VAL A 36 -2.90 6.71 -3.93
CA VAL A 36 -3.92 7.69 -3.54
C VAL A 36 -5.18 7.33 -4.30
N SER A 37 -6.27 7.06 -3.57
CA SER A 37 -7.56 6.78 -4.21
C SER A 37 -8.13 8.04 -4.86
N SER A 38 -8.66 7.88 -6.07
CA SER A 38 -9.42 8.91 -6.75
C SER A 38 -10.89 8.98 -6.30
N GLN A 39 -11.36 8.00 -5.53
CA GLN A 39 -12.76 7.90 -5.10
C GLN A 39 -12.90 8.23 -3.62
N LEU A 40 -13.81 9.15 -3.29
CA LEU A 40 -14.07 9.55 -1.91
C LEU A 40 -14.88 8.51 -1.12
N SER A 41 -15.56 7.61 -1.84
CA SER A 41 -16.35 6.51 -1.29
C SER A 41 -15.54 5.26 -0.97
N ASP A 42 -14.26 5.19 -1.38
CA ASP A 42 -13.43 4.01 -1.12
C ASP A 42 -13.23 3.82 0.39
N GLU A 43 -13.26 2.56 0.81
CA GLU A 43 -12.96 2.17 2.17
C GLU A 43 -11.47 1.87 2.35
N VAL A 44 -11.01 1.88 3.60
CA VAL A 44 -9.60 1.59 3.92
C VAL A 44 -9.18 0.23 3.39
N GLU A 45 -10.03 -0.79 3.49
CA GLU A 45 -9.71 -2.14 3.00
C GLU A 45 -9.46 -2.18 1.50
N ASP A 46 -10.31 -1.52 0.69
CA ASP A 46 -10.18 -1.48 -0.77
C ASP A 46 -8.88 -0.81 -1.21
N VAL A 47 -8.53 0.30 -0.56
CA VAL A 47 -7.30 1.06 -0.82
C VAL A 47 -6.07 0.23 -0.49
N VAL A 48 -6.07 -0.44 0.67
CA VAL A 48 -4.96 -1.31 1.10
C VAL A 48 -4.81 -2.50 0.15
N GLN A 49 -5.90 -3.18 -0.19
CA GLN A 49 -5.89 -4.32 -1.11
C GLN A 49 -5.40 -3.93 -2.49
N THR A 50 -5.86 -2.78 -3.00
CA THR A 50 -5.43 -2.26 -4.31
C THR A 50 -3.95 -1.93 -4.30
N ALA A 51 -3.47 -1.20 -3.29
CA ALA A 51 -2.06 -0.84 -3.18
C ALA A 51 -1.14 -2.07 -3.04
N LEU A 52 -1.53 -3.10 -2.27
CA LEU A 52 -0.78 -4.36 -2.17
C LEU A 52 -0.72 -5.11 -3.50
N ARG A 53 -1.82 -5.12 -4.28
CA ARG A 53 -1.88 -5.76 -5.60
C ARG A 53 -0.97 -5.07 -6.62
N CYS A 54 -0.78 -3.75 -6.50
CA CYS A 54 0.10 -2.96 -7.36
C CYS A 54 1.59 -3.26 -7.19
N LEU A 55 2.01 -3.90 -6.08
CA LEU A 55 3.41 -4.31 -5.93
C LEU A 55 3.82 -5.25 -7.07
N SER A 56 5.05 -5.14 -7.54
CA SER A 56 5.62 -6.14 -8.44
C SER A 56 6.26 -7.27 -7.64
N ARG A 57 6.63 -8.35 -8.32
CA ARG A 57 7.44 -9.41 -7.70
C ARG A 57 8.79 -8.89 -7.21
N LYS A 58 9.40 -7.93 -7.92
CA LYS A 58 10.67 -7.32 -7.53
C LYS A 58 10.55 -6.52 -6.24
N ASP A 59 9.44 -5.80 -6.05
CA ASP A 59 9.20 -5.04 -4.82
C ASP A 59 9.06 -5.96 -3.60
N LEU A 60 8.35 -7.09 -3.79
CA LEU A 60 8.22 -8.11 -2.75
C LEU A 60 9.55 -8.81 -2.44
N GLU A 61 10.40 -9.02 -3.44
CA GLU A 61 11.73 -9.59 -3.25
C GLU A 61 12.70 -8.59 -2.60
N ALA A 62 12.60 -7.30 -2.91
CA ALA A 62 13.41 -6.25 -2.29
C ALA A 62 13.05 -5.99 -0.82
N ALA A 63 11.82 -6.29 -0.42
CA ALA A 63 11.37 -6.18 0.97
C ALA A 63 11.80 -7.37 1.86
N ARG A 64 12.37 -8.44 1.28
CA ARG A 64 12.76 -9.64 2.03
C ARG A 64 13.97 -9.47 2.94
#